data_AF-A0A3B9IJ71-F1
#
_entry.id   AF-A0A3B9IJ71-F1
#
_cell.length_a   1.000
_cell.length_b   1.000
_cell.length_c   1.000
_cell.angle_alpha   90.00
_cell.angle_beta   90.00
_cell.angle_gamma   90.00
#
_symmetry.space_group_name_H-M   'P 1'
#
loop_
_entity.id
_entity.type
_entity.pdbx_description
1 polymer ?
#
loop_
_entity_poly.entity_id
_entity_poly.type
_entity_poly.pdbx_seq_one_letter_code
_entity_poly.pdbx_strand_id
1 'polypeptide(L)' 'PLIAETGGLNAMIVDSSALPEQVVADVLTSAFGSAGQRCSALR' A
#
# COMPACT_ATOMS: atom_id res chain seq x y z
N PRO A 1 -20.45 19.45 -13.87
CA PRO A 1 -19.91 19.11 -12.53
C PRO A 1 -18.59 18.33 -12.67
N LEU A 2 -17.54 18.68 -11.92
CA LEU A 2 -16.24 18.01 -11.98
C LEU A 2 -16.12 16.97 -10.87
N ILE A 3 -15.65 15.78 -11.23
CA ILE A 3 -15.17 14.75 -10.30
C ILE A 3 -13.69 14.55 -10.62
N ALA A 4 -12.83 14.70 -9.61
CA ALA A 4 -11.38 14.60 -9.77
C ALA A 4 -10.78 13.74 -8.65
N GLU A 5 -10.30 12.55 -9.01
CA GLU A 5 -9.52 11.67 -8.14
C GLU A 5 -8.03 11.97 -8.32
N THR A 6 -7.32 12.21 -7.23
CA THR A 6 -5.87 12.45 -7.22
C THR A 6 -5.12 11.31 -6.54
N GLY A 7 -3.78 11.29 -6.63
CA GLY A 7 -2.96 10.27 -5.98
C GLY A 7 -2.96 10.36 -4.44
N GLY A 8 -2.23 9.43 -3.80
CA GLY A 8 -2.08 9.37 -2.34
C GLY A 8 -0.66 9.01 -1.87
N LEU A 9 -0.39 9.31 -0.60
CA LEU A 9 0.78 8.84 0.15
C LEU A 9 0.29 7.84 1.21
N ASN A 10 0.21 6.58 0.83
CA ASN A 10 -0.48 5.56 1.62
C ASN A 10 0.50 4.88 2.59
N ALA A 11 0.10 4.73 3.85
CA ALA A 11 0.89 4.07 4.88
C ALA A 11 0.22 2.78 5.37
N MET A 12 1.03 1.84 5.85
CA MET A 12 0.59 0.65 6.56
C MET A 12 1.24 0.66 7.95
N ILE A 13 0.42 0.58 8.99
CA ILE A 13 0.89 0.52 10.38
C ILE A 13 0.84 -0.94 10.83
N VAL A 14 1.96 -1.42 11.37
CA VAL A 14 2.12 -2.80 11.84
C VAL A 14 2.66 -2.73 13.28
N ASP A 15 2.05 -3.49 14.18
CA ASP A 15 2.51 -3.64 15.55
C ASP A 15 3.14 -5.03 15.81
N SER A 16 3.60 -5.27 17.04
CA SER A 16 4.27 -6.51 17.42
C SER A 16 3.35 -7.73 17.51
N SER A 17 2.03 -7.56 17.37
CA SER A 17 1.06 -8.66 17.38
C SER A 17 0.82 -9.25 15.98
N ALA A 18 1.25 -8.55 14.93
CA ALA A 18 1.05 -8.99 13.56
C ALA A 18 1.95 -10.19 13.19
N LEU A 19 1.41 -11.10 12.36
CA LEU A 19 2.16 -12.24 11.83
C LEU A 19 3.18 -11.74 10.78
N PRO A 20 4.51 -11.88 11.00
CA PRO A 20 5.51 -11.29 10.12
C PRO A 20 5.43 -11.77 8.66
N GLU A 21 5.12 -13.04 8.43
CA GLU A 21 5.04 -13.62 7.10
C GLU A 21 3.91 -13.00 6.26
N GLN A 22 2.77 -12.71 6.90
CA GLN A 22 1.66 -12.02 6.26
C GLN A 22 2.02 -10.57 5.95
N VAL A 23 2.61 -9.86 6.92
CA VAL A 23 3.04 -8.48 6.74
C VAL A 23 4.00 -8.35 5.57
N VAL A 24 5.00 -9.24 5.47
CA VAL A 24 5.97 -9.21 4.36
C VAL A 24 5.28 -9.42 3.02
N ALA A 25 4.37 -10.41 2.91
CA ALA A 25 3.64 -10.67 1.66
C ALA A 25 2.77 -9.47 1.24
N ASP A 26 2.09 -8.84 2.19
CA ASP A 26 1.19 -7.71 1.95
C ASP A 26 1.97 -6.44 1.58
N VAL A 27 3.10 -6.17 2.26
CA VAL A 27 4.00 -5.05 1.95
C VAL A 27 4.57 -5.21 0.53
N LEU A 28 5.06 -6.39 0.18
CA LEU A 28 5.63 -6.64 -1.14
C LEU A 28 4.59 -6.44 -2.25
N THR A 29 3.39 -6.97 -2.05
CA THR A 29 2.29 -6.85 -3.02
C THR A 29 1.82 -5.40 -3.14
N SER A 30 1.65 -4.70 -2.02
CA SER A 30 1.10 -3.33 -1.98
C SER A 30 2.09 -2.28 -2.47
N ALA A 31 3.39 -2.42 -2.17
CA ALA A 31 4.41 -1.45 -2.55
C ALA A 31 4.92 -1.67 -3.99
N PHE A 32 5.11 -2.92 -4.41
CA PHE A 32 5.78 -3.25 -5.67
C PHE A 32 4.85 -3.88 -6.71
N GLY A 33 3.63 -4.26 -6.34
CA GLY A 33 2.62 -4.72 -7.29
C GLY A 33 2.37 -3.68 -8.38
N SER A 34 2.28 -4.13 -9.64
CA SER A 34 2.22 -3.23 -10.82
C SER A 34 3.39 -2.22 -10.86
N ALA A 35 4.58 -2.63 -10.41
CA ALA A 35 5.76 -1.78 -10.27
C ALA A 35 5.52 -0.51 -9.43
N GLY A 36 4.58 -0.55 -8.47
CA GLY A 36 4.24 0.60 -7.61
C GLY A 36 3.51 1.74 -8.33
N GLN A 37 2.99 1.51 -9.54
CA GLN A 37 2.34 2.55 -10.37
C GLN A 37 0.84 2.70 -10.09
N ARG A 38 0.39 2.32 -8.89
CA ARG A 38 -0.99 2.50 -8.44
C ARG A 38 -1.08 3.71 -7.51
N CYS A 39 -2.13 4.51 -7.63
CA CYS A 39 -2.40 5.62 -6.69
C CYS A 39 -2.55 5.13 -5.24
N SER A 40 -2.96 3.87 -5.06
CA SER A 40 -3.12 3.20 -3.77
C SER A 40 -1.87 2.43 -3.29
N ALA A 41 -0.74 2.50 -4.02
CA ALA A 41 0.47 1.79 -3.62
C ALA A 41 0.98 2.24 -2.25
N LEU A 42 1.51 1.29 -1.46
CA LEU A 42 2.16 1.57 -0.18
C LEU A 42 3.42 2.42 -0.41
N ARG A 43 3.63 3.45 0.42
CA ARG A 43 4.72 4.42 0.35
C ARG A 43 5.61 4.40 1.59
#